data_AF-D5EHM4-F1
#
_entry.id   AF-D5EHM4-F1
#
_cell.length_a   1.000
_cell.length_b   1.000
_cell.length_c   1.000
_cell.angle_alpha   90.00
_cell.angle_beta   90.00
_cell.angle_gamma   90.00
#
_symmetry.space_group_name_H-M   'P 1'
#
loop_
_entity.id
_entity.type
_entity.pdbx_description
1 polymer ?
#
loop_
_entity_poly.entity_id
_entity_poly.type
_entity_poly.pdbx_seq_one_letter_code
_entity_poly.pdbx_strand_id
1 'polypeptide(L)'
;MKPRLLRHTLEKAAKVLVTIQKHTPDVSCIHNPDKGENGHLVIDFTGSGMSRNKMLSLGKDLESKGYRFTEKKSPWLGQVTYTGKSDDKPTVIFSLPITKDRVAINEEMPEQAFSFADSK
;
A
#
# COMPACT_ATOMS: atom_id res chain seq x y z
N MET A 1 13.66 -6.63 20.37
CA MET A 1 12.49 -5.76 20.58
C MET A 1 11.81 -6.12 21.91
N LYS A 2 11.23 -5.16 22.66
CA LYS A 2 10.52 -5.48 23.92
C LYS A 2 9.21 -6.24 23.61
N PRO A 3 8.87 -7.34 24.31
CA PRO A 3 7.68 -8.16 24.00
C PRO A 3 6.36 -7.37 23.98
N ARG A 4 6.18 -6.40 24.88
CA ARG A 4 4.98 -5.55 24.93
C ARG A 4 4.82 -4.69 23.67
N LEU A 5 5.93 -4.17 23.14
CA LEU A 5 5.92 -3.35 21.92
C LEU A 5 5.60 -4.22 20.71
N LEU A 6 6.19 -5.42 20.63
CA LEU A 6 5.90 -6.39 19.57
C LEU A 6 4.43 -6.78 19.52
N ARG A 7 3.83 -7.07 20.67
CA ARG A 7 2.40 -7.38 20.74
C ARG A 7 1.55 -6.24 20.17
N HIS A 8 1.88 -5.00 20.51
CA HIS A 8 1.13 -3.83 20.08
C HIS A 8 1.27 -3.57 18.57
N THR A 9 2.47 -3.73 18.00
CA THR A 9 2.69 -3.58 16.56
C THR A 9 1.97 -4.67 15.78
N LEU A 10 2.02 -5.92 16.24
CA LEU A 10 1.28 -7.03 15.63
C LEU A 10 -0.23 -6.84 15.70
N GLU A 11 -0.77 -6.32 16.81
CA GLU A 11 -2.20 -6.03 16.94
C GLU A 11 -2.66 -4.96 15.93
N LYS A 12 -1.86 -3.90 15.76
CA LYS A 12 -2.12 -2.87 14.74
C LYS A 12 -2.07 -3.46 13.33
N ALA A 13 -1.07 -4.27 13.03
CA ALA A 13 -0.95 -4.94 11.74
C ALA A 13 -2.14 -5.85 11.44
N ALA A 14 -2.59 -6.64 12.42
CA ALA A 14 -3.75 -7.51 12.28
C ALA A 14 -5.03 -6.73 11.94
N LYS A 15 -5.29 -5.59 12.61
CA LYS A 15 -6.46 -4.74 12.31
C LYS A 15 -6.46 -4.22 10.87
N VAL A 16 -5.28 -3.85 10.36
CA VAL A 16 -5.13 -3.38 8.98
C VAL A 16 -5.29 -4.54 8.00
N LEU A 17 -4.73 -5.71 8.30
CA LEU A 17 -4.90 -6.93 7.50
C LEU A 17 -6.37 -7.31 7.33
N VAL A 18 -7.20 -7.20 8.37
CA VAL A 18 -8.65 -7.44 8.26
C VAL A 18 -9.29 -6.50 7.23
N THR A 19 -8.87 -5.24 7.19
CA THR A 19 -9.37 -4.27 6.21
C THR A 19 -8.92 -4.64 4.79
N ILE A 20 -7.67 -5.04 4.63
CA ILE A 20 -7.12 -5.47 3.34
C ILE A 20 -7.88 -6.69 2.85
N GLN A 21 -7.98 -7.74 3.67
CA GLN A 21 -8.64 -9.00 3.32
C GLN A 21 -10.14 -8.85 3.02
N LYS A 22 -10.83 -7.85 3.60
CA LYS A 22 -12.22 -7.52 3.26
C LYS A 22 -12.39 -7.14 1.79
N HIS A 23 -11.45 -6.40 1.22
CA HIS A 23 -11.53 -5.93 -0.17
C HIS A 23 -10.75 -6.84 -1.12
N THR A 24 -9.65 -7.42 -0.64
CA THR A 24 -8.64 -8.10 -1.43
C THR A 24 -8.23 -9.42 -0.76
N PRO A 25 -9.13 -10.42 -0.68
CA PRO A 25 -8.87 -11.67 0.07
C PRO A 25 -7.77 -12.54 -0.54
N ASP A 26 -7.66 -12.53 -1.87
CA ASP A 26 -6.73 -13.41 -2.60
C ASP A 26 -5.32 -12.83 -2.74
N VAL A 27 -5.05 -11.70 -2.05
CA VAL A 27 -3.79 -10.97 -2.17
C VAL A 27 -2.86 -11.29 -1.02
N SER A 28 -1.61 -11.62 -1.38
CA SER A 28 -0.55 -11.88 -0.42
C SER A 28 -0.16 -10.60 0.31
N CYS A 29 -0.05 -10.68 1.63
CA CYS A 29 0.34 -9.57 2.49
C CYS A 29 1.57 -9.98 3.31
N ILE A 30 2.65 -9.22 3.18
CA ILE A 30 3.91 -9.45 3.90
C ILE A 30 4.06 -8.36 4.97
N HIS A 31 4.13 -8.78 6.22
CA HIS A 31 4.38 -7.88 7.34
C HIS A 31 5.89 -7.83 7.65
N ASN A 32 6.45 -6.62 7.58
CA ASN A 32 7.85 -6.33 7.89
C ASN A 32 7.90 -5.46 9.17
N PRO A 33 8.00 -6.07 10.36
CA PRO A 33 7.95 -5.34 11.63
C PRO A 33 9.16 -4.43 11.86
N ASP A 34 10.30 -4.72 11.22
CA ASP A 34 11.56 -3.98 11.41
C ASP A 34 11.67 -2.72 10.53
N LYS A 35 10.65 -2.44 9.70
CA LYS A 35 10.61 -1.29 8.78
C LYS A 35 9.67 -0.21 9.30
N GLY A 36 10.17 1.02 9.45
CA GLY A 36 9.39 2.14 9.97
C GLY A 36 9.08 2.01 11.46
N GLU A 37 8.32 2.96 12.02
CA GLU A 37 8.03 3.02 13.46
C GLU A 37 7.02 1.96 13.91
N ASN A 38 5.98 1.72 13.10
CA ASN A 38 4.89 0.78 13.39
C ASN A 38 4.94 -0.49 12.51
N GLY A 39 6.03 -0.73 11.78
CA GLY A 39 6.11 -1.81 10.79
C GLY A 39 5.57 -1.40 9.42
N HIS A 40 5.92 -2.17 8.38
CA HIS A 40 5.36 -2.05 7.04
C HIS A 40 4.50 -3.26 6.71
N LEU A 41 3.38 -3.03 6.01
CA LEU A 41 2.55 -4.04 5.39
C LEU A 41 2.66 -3.88 3.87
N VAL A 42 3.32 -4.84 3.24
CA VAL A 42 3.47 -4.89 1.78
C VAL A 42 2.39 -5.79 1.21
N ILE A 43 1.58 -5.25 0.32
CA ILE A 43 0.48 -5.94 -0.34
C ILE A 43 0.91 -6.21 -1.78
N ASP A 44 0.94 -7.48 -2.16
CA ASP A 44 1.38 -7.91 -3.48
C ASP A 44 0.19 -8.27 -4.37
N PHE A 45 -0.13 -7.35 -5.28
CA PHE A 45 -1.19 -7.55 -6.27
C PHE A 45 -0.75 -8.39 -7.47
N THR A 46 0.53 -8.73 -7.62
CA THR A 46 1.02 -9.49 -8.77
C THR A 46 0.41 -10.91 -8.79
N GLY A 47 -0.03 -11.37 -9.96
CA GLY A 47 -0.63 -12.70 -10.13
C GLY A 47 -2.01 -12.91 -9.50
N SER A 48 -2.53 -11.97 -8.70
CA SER A 48 -3.82 -12.10 -7.99
C SER A 48 -5.06 -12.04 -8.89
N GLY A 49 -4.92 -11.59 -10.15
CA GLY A 49 -6.06 -11.36 -11.06
C GLY A 49 -7.03 -10.28 -10.56
N MET A 50 -6.64 -9.51 -9.54
CA MET A 50 -7.54 -8.62 -8.84
C MET A 50 -7.89 -7.38 -9.66
N SER A 51 -9.17 -7.01 -9.63
CA SER A 51 -9.65 -5.82 -10.35
C SER A 51 -9.12 -4.53 -9.71
N ARG A 52 -8.78 -3.57 -10.56
CA ARG A 52 -8.39 -2.21 -10.15
C ARG A 52 -9.44 -1.57 -9.24
N ASN A 53 -10.72 -1.86 -9.44
CA ASN A 53 -11.82 -1.35 -8.62
C ASN A 53 -11.73 -1.79 -7.15
N LYS A 54 -11.37 -3.06 -6.88
CA LYS A 54 -11.20 -3.54 -5.51
C LYS A 54 -10.04 -2.85 -4.80
N MET A 55 -8.95 -2.59 -5.53
CA MET A 55 -7.83 -1.80 -5.03
C MET A 55 -8.26 -0.37 -4.70
N LEU A 56 -9.00 0.30 -5.60
CA LEU A 56 -9.51 1.65 -5.34
C LEU A 56 -10.42 1.69 -4.11
N SER A 57 -11.29 0.69 -3.93
CA SER A 57 -12.14 0.55 -2.73
C SER A 57 -11.31 0.36 -1.46
N LEU A 58 -10.24 -0.45 -1.51
CA LEU A 58 -9.31 -0.60 -0.41
C LEU A 58 -8.62 0.73 -0.07
N GLY A 59 -8.10 1.44 -1.06
CA GLY A 59 -7.47 2.75 -0.89
C GLY A 59 -8.41 3.75 -0.21
N LYS A 60 -9.66 3.85 -0.69
CA LYS A 60 -10.70 4.72 -0.09
C LYS A 60 -11.01 4.34 1.37
N ASP A 61 -11.14 3.04 1.69
CA ASP A 61 -11.39 2.58 3.06
C ASP A 61 -10.19 2.91 3.97
N LEU A 62 -8.95 2.74 3.48
CA LEU A 62 -7.75 3.12 4.22
C LEU A 62 -7.67 4.64 4.45
N GLU A 63 -7.97 5.47 3.46
CA GLU A 63 -8.03 6.93 3.64
C GLU A 63 -9.07 7.34 4.68
N SER A 64 -10.25 6.73 4.65
CA SER A 64 -11.30 6.97 5.66
C SER A 64 -10.84 6.61 7.08
N LYS A 65 -9.86 5.71 7.20
CA LYS A 65 -9.22 5.30 8.46
C LYS A 65 -8.00 6.15 8.81
N GLY A 66 -7.78 7.26 8.12
CA GLY A 66 -6.73 8.24 8.44
C GLY A 66 -5.38 7.99 7.77
N TYR A 67 -5.32 7.11 6.76
CA TYR A 67 -4.11 6.96 5.96
C TYR A 67 -3.97 8.13 4.97
N ARG A 68 -2.73 8.62 4.81
CA ARG A 68 -2.35 9.58 3.77
C ARG A 68 -1.48 8.85 2.75
N PHE A 69 -1.88 8.90 1.49
CA PHE A 69 -1.17 8.20 0.43
C PHE A 69 -0.23 9.11 -0.35
N THR A 70 0.91 8.55 -0.73
CA THR A 70 1.75 9.07 -1.80
C THR A 70 1.81 8.05 -2.93
N GLU A 71 1.91 8.52 -4.18
CA GLU A 71 2.21 7.69 -5.33
C GLU A 71 3.64 7.94 -5.82
N LYS A 72 4.33 6.86 -6.19
CA LYS A 72 5.62 6.90 -6.88
C LYS A 72 5.50 6.09 -8.15
N LYS A 73 5.70 6.74 -9.29
CA LYS A 73 5.79 6.06 -10.59
C LYS A 73 7.23 5.63 -10.78
N SER A 74 7.45 4.34 -11.01
CA SER A 74 8.77 3.77 -11.30
C SER A 74 8.76 3.20 -12.71
N PRO A 75 9.04 4.03 -13.76
CA PRO A 75 9.05 3.60 -15.15
C PRO A 75 10.00 2.42 -15.40
N TRP A 76 11.15 2.40 -14.71
CA TRP A 76 12.14 1.32 -14.81
C TRP A 76 11.59 -0.03 -14.34
N LEU A 77 10.86 -0.02 -13.22
CA LEU A 77 10.21 -1.21 -12.66
C LEU A 77 8.87 -1.53 -13.35
N GLY A 78 8.39 -0.65 -14.23
CA GLY A 78 7.09 -0.81 -14.89
C GLY A 78 5.93 -0.88 -13.90
N GLN A 79 6.02 -0.17 -12.77
CA GLN A 79 4.97 -0.15 -11.75
C GLN A 79 4.75 1.23 -11.14
N VAL A 80 3.54 1.47 -10.61
CA VAL A 80 3.24 2.55 -9.66
C VAL A 80 3.18 1.95 -8.27
N THR A 81 3.88 2.55 -7.32
CA THR A 81 3.83 2.18 -5.90
C THR A 81 3.03 3.22 -5.14
N TYR A 82 2.07 2.78 -4.35
CA TYR A 82 1.31 3.60 -3.41
C TYR A 82 1.80 3.33 -2.00
N THR A 83 2.05 4.39 -1.23
CA THR A 83 2.52 4.32 0.15
C THR A 83 1.54 5.07 1.05
N GLY A 84 0.78 4.34 1.85
CA GLY A 84 -0.13 4.88 2.86
C GLY A 84 0.56 4.98 4.22
N LYS A 85 0.69 6.20 4.75
CA LYS A 85 1.24 6.45 6.10
C LYS A 85 0.15 6.90 7.06
N SER A 86 0.28 6.51 8.32
CA SER A 86 -0.57 6.92 9.43
C SER A 86 0.28 6.92 10.70
N ASP A 87 0.10 7.91 11.57
CA ASP A 87 0.98 8.14 12.72
C ASP A 87 0.95 6.98 13.73
N ASP A 88 -0.19 6.31 13.85
CA ASP A 88 -0.41 5.25 14.83
C ASP A 88 -0.52 3.85 14.22
N LYS A 89 -0.33 3.66 12.91
CA LYS A 89 -0.56 2.38 12.21
C LYS A 89 0.63 1.99 11.34
N PRO A 90 0.77 0.70 10.97
CA PRO A 90 1.79 0.30 10.02
C PRO A 90 1.62 1.00 8.68
N THR A 91 2.74 1.32 8.04
CA THR A 91 2.77 1.85 6.67
C THR A 91 2.26 0.78 5.72
N VAL A 92 1.29 1.12 4.87
CA VAL A 92 0.76 0.21 3.84
C VAL A 92 1.42 0.53 2.52
N ILE A 93 1.98 -0.49 1.85
CA ILE A 93 2.66 -0.35 0.56
C ILE A 93 2.03 -1.31 -0.42
N PHE A 94 1.67 -0.83 -1.60
CA PHE A 94 1.26 -1.71 -2.70
C PHE A 94 1.69 -1.17 -4.05
N SER A 95 1.97 -2.11 -4.96
CA SER A 95 2.42 -1.78 -6.31
C SER A 95 1.47 -2.34 -7.36
N LEU A 96 1.28 -1.57 -8.43
CA LEU A 96 0.54 -1.98 -9.61
C LEU A 96 1.41 -1.91 -10.86
N PRO A 97 1.32 -2.90 -11.77
CA PRO A 97 1.98 -2.80 -13.06
C PRO A 97 1.37 -1.66 -13.89
N ILE A 98 2.21 -0.93 -14.63
CA ILE A 98 1.79 0.06 -15.63
C ILE A 98 2.03 -0.45 -17.05
N THR A 99 1.04 -0.23 -17.92
CA THR A 99 1.17 -0.47 -19.35
C THR A 99 2.15 0.55 -19.92
N LYS A 100 3.27 0.06 -20.49
CA LYS A 100 4.35 0.92 -21.00
C LYS A 100 3.97 1.56 -22.33
N ASP A 101 4.09 2.89 -22.43
CA ASP A 101 4.50 3.55 -23.66
C ASP A 101 6.01 3.79 -23.58
N ARG A 102 6.78 2.97 -24.31
CA ARG A 102 8.26 2.90 -24.22
C ARG A 102 8.99 4.17 -24.71
N VAL A 103 8.26 5.21 -25.12
CA VAL A 103 8.81 6.39 -25.82
C VAL A 103 9.05 7.58 -24.86
N ALA A 104 8.44 7.61 -23.68
CA ALA A 104 8.51 8.76 -22.75
C ALA A 104 9.05 8.37 -21.36
N ILE A 105 10.23 7.75 -21.31
CA ILE A 105 10.89 7.44 -20.03
C ILE A 105 11.48 8.75 -19.47
N ASN A 106 10.66 9.52 -18.75
CA ASN A 106 11.17 10.55 -17.85
C ASN A 106 11.74 9.87 -16.60
N GLU A 107 12.94 10.32 -16.23
CA GLU A 107 13.67 9.92 -15.02
C GLU A 107 12.79 10.04 -13.77
N GLU A 108 13.09 9.20 -12.78
CA GLU A 108 12.38 9.01 -11.51
C GLU A 108 11.42 10.14 -11.11
N MET A 109 10.11 9.91 -11.23
CA MET A 109 9.14 10.90 -10.77
C MET A 109 9.16 10.97 -9.24
N PRO A 110 9.18 12.18 -8.65
CA PRO A 110 9.15 12.36 -7.21
C PRO A 110 7.84 11.78 -6.63
N GLU A 111 7.87 11.42 -5.35
CA GLU A 111 6.64 11.02 -4.63
C GLU A 111 5.66 12.20 -4.64
N GLN A 112 4.43 11.94 -5.09
CA GLN A 112 3.35 12.92 -5.14
C GLN A 112 2.26 12.54 -4.16
N ALA A 113 1.63 13.51 -3.51
CA ALA A 113 0.45 13.26 -2.70
C ALA A 113 -0.65 12.65 -3.58
N PHE A 114 -1.27 11.57 -3.11
CA PHE A 114 -2.28 10.83 -3.84
C PHE A 114 -3.55 10.69 -2.98
N SER A 115 -4.71 10.75 -3.66
CA SER A 115 -6.04 10.62 -3.06
C SER A 115 -6.86 9.61 -3.85
N PHE A 116 -7.22 8.50 -3.21
CA PHE A 116 -8.12 7.49 -3.79
C PHE A 116 -9.54 8.02 -3.89
N ALA A 117 -9.96 8.95 -3.03
CA ALA A 117 -11.27 9.61 -3.11
C ALA A 117 -11.49 10.31 -4.47
N ASP A 118 -10.45 10.93 -5.03
CA ASP A 118 -10.50 11.67 -6.30
C ASP A 118 -10.32 10.78 -7.55
N SER A 119 -10.03 9.49 -7.33
CA SER A 119 -9.86 8.49 -8.38
C SER A 119 -11.24 8.01 -8.87
N LYS A 120 -11.55 8.32 -10.14
CA LYS A 120 -12.75 7.82 -10.86
C LYS A 120 -12.62 6.36 -11.26
#